data_AF-A0A941EEB0-F1
#
_entry.id   AF-A0A941EEB0-F1
#
_cell.length_a   1.000
_cell.length_b   1.000
_cell.length_c   1.000
_cell.angle_alpha   90.00
_cell.angle_beta   90.00
_cell.angle_gamma   90.00
#
_symmetry.space_group_name_H-M   'P 1'
#
loop_
_entity.id
_entity.type
_entity.pdbx_description
1 polymer ?
#
loop_
_entity_poly.entity_id
_entity_poly.type
_entity_poly.pdbx_seq_one_letter_code
_entity_poly.pdbx_strand_id
1 'polypeptide(L)'
;MASLDIASLRWTEQGRPAGLLRFESFGSGGSLPSLPFELRVPRLGLQTVVGPDVSAVEALERIGAEVMTDCLRGDCGLCVVPVLALDGRLDHRDVFLSRRQKSLDDAMALCVSRVAGGSVSIDLPRRA
;
A
#
# COMPACT_ATOMS: atom_id res chain seq x y z
N MET A 1 8.86 5.40 -12.93
CA MET A 1 9.01 5.11 -11.49
C MET A 1 10.41 5.49 -10.97
N ALA A 2 10.92 6.72 -11.20
CA ALA A 2 12.35 6.98 -10.93
C ALA A 2 12.84 8.43 -10.73
N SER A 3 12.03 9.50 -10.69
CA SER A 3 12.62 10.86 -10.53
C SER A 3 12.99 11.19 -9.08
N LEU A 4 12.09 10.94 -8.12
CA LEU A 4 12.32 11.26 -6.70
C LEU A 4 13.39 10.36 -6.06
N ASP A 5 13.33 9.05 -6.30
CA ASP A 5 14.36 8.11 -5.81
C ASP A 5 15.75 8.51 -6.30
N ILE A 6 15.89 8.85 -7.60
CA ILE A 6 17.18 9.27 -8.16
C ILE A 6 17.62 10.63 -7.59
N ALA A 7 16.70 11.59 -7.44
CA ALA A 7 17.02 12.88 -6.84
C ALA A 7 17.52 12.71 -5.39
N SER A 8 16.88 11.83 -4.61
CA SER A 8 17.24 11.55 -3.21
C SER A 8 18.58 10.83 -3.08
N LEU A 9 18.85 9.85 -3.97
CA LEU A 9 20.14 9.17 -4.06
C LEU A 9 21.26 10.17 -4.39
N ARG A 10 21.10 10.97 -5.45
CA ARG A 10 22.09 11.97 -5.87
C ARG A 10 22.35 13.03 -4.81
N TRP A 11 21.31 13.45 -4.08
CA TRP A 11 21.45 14.39 -2.97
C TRP A 11 22.40 13.82 -1.89
N THR A 12 22.21 12.55 -1.56
CA THR A 12 23.02 11.84 -0.57
C THR A 12 24.45 11.62 -1.05
N GLU A 13 24.64 11.24 -2.31
CA GLU A 13 25.97 11.05 -2.93
C GLU A 13 26.82 12.34 -2.93
N GLN A 14 26.17 13.51 -2.94
CA GLN A 14 26.84 14.81 -2.84
C GLN A 14 27.20 15.20 -1.40
N GLY A 15 27.03 14.31 -0.42
CA GLY A 15 27.32 14.56 0.99
C GLY A 15 26.37 15.58 1.64
N ARG A 16 25.23 15.88 1.01
CA ARG A 16 24.27 16.85 1.54
C ARG A 16 23.44 16.21 2.66
N PRO A 17 23.12 16.94 3.75
CA PRO A 17 22.30 16.40 4.83
C PRO A 17 20.91 15.99 4.33
N ALA A 18 20.48 14.76 4.66
CA ALA A 18 19.17 14.24 4.25
C ALA A 18 18.00 15.12 4.74
N GLY A 19 18.10 15.69 5.94
CA GLY A 19 17.06 16.56 6.52
C GLY A 19 16.83 17.90 5.80
N LEU A 20 17.71 18.26 4.84
CA LEU A 20 17.56 19.46 4.01
C LEU A 20 16.92 19.17 2.65
N LEU A 21 16.75 17.90 2.27
CA LEU A 21 16.00 17.54 1.07
C LEU A 21 14.51 17.64 1.36
N ARG A 22 13.81 18.50 0.62
CA ARG A 22 12.35 18.66 0.70
C ARG A 22 11.74 18.24 -0.63
N PHE A 23 10.73 17.39 -0.58
CA PHE A 23 10.00 16.93 -1.75
C PHE A 23 8.56 16.57 -1.36
N GLU A 24 7.70 16.49 -2.36
CA GLU A 24 6.33 15.98 -2.24
C GLU A 24 6.14 14.87 -3.28
N SER A 25 5.45 13.80 -2.88
CA SER A 25 5.00 12.74 -3.78
C SER A 25 3.63 13.12 -4.33
N PHE A 26 3.45 13.05 -5.65
CA PHE A 26 2.14 13.21 -6.28
C PHE A 26 1.47 11.86 -6.58
N GLY A 27 1.94 10.80 -5.92
CA GLY A 27 1.48 9.42 -6.12
C GLY A 27 2.45 8.59 -6.95
N SER A 28 2.50 7.30 -6.63
CA SER A 28 3.26 6.29 -7.37
C SER A 28 2.29 5.48 -8.23
N GLY A 29 2.36 5.68 -9.55
CA GLY A 29 1.77 4.74 -10.49
C GLY A 29 2.41 3.37 -10.28
N GLY A 30 1.59 2.35 -10.02
CA GLY A 30 2.08 0.99 -9.78
C GLY A 30 2.85 0.40 -10.95
N SER A 31 3.57 -0.68 -10.68
CA SER A 31 4.39 -1.34 -11.70
C SER A 31 3.57 -2.32 -12.55
N LEU A 32 2.38 -2.69 -12.10
CA LEU A 32 1.51 -3.68 -12.72
C LEU A 32 0.14 -3.09 -13.08
N PRO A 33 -0.59 -3.67 -14.06
CA PRO A 33 -1.97 -3.32 -14.31
C PRO A 33 -2.85 -3.47 -13.06
N SER A 34 -3.80 -2.55 -12.87
CA SER A 34 -4.80 -2.69 -11.82
C SER A 34 -5.80 -3.78 -12.21
N LEU A 35 -5.53 -5.03 -11.84
CA LEU A 35 -6.48 -6.14 -12.01
C LEU A 35 -7.40 -6.24 -10.79
N PRO A 36 -8.60 -6.82 -10.94
CA PRO A 36 -9.41 -7.19 -9.80
C PRO A 36 -8.74 -8.30 -8.97
N PHE A 37 -8.96 -8.29 -7.67
CA PHE A 37 -8.47 -9.32 -6.75
C PHE A 37 -9.41 -9.50 -5.56
N GLU A 38 -9.36 -10.67 -4.93
CA GLU A 38 -10.14 -10.95 -3.72
C GLU A 38 -9.41 -10.48 -2.46
N LEU A 39 -10.12 -9.83 -1.56
CA LEU A 39 -9.58 -9.36 -0.29
C LEU A 39 -10.41 -9.89 0.87
N ARG A 40 -9.73 -10.50 1.84
CA ARG A 40 -10.34 -11.20 2.97
C ARG A 40 -9.83 -10.63 4.29
N VAL A 41 -10.72 -10.54 5.27
CA VAL A 41 -10.38 -10.20 6.66
C VAL A 41 -10.88 -11.35 7.55
N PRO A 42 -10.10 -12.45 7.68
CA PRO A 42 -10.57 -13.68 8.32
C PRO A 42 -11.11 -13.47 9.72
N ARG A 43 -10.47 -12.60 10.51
CA ARG A 43 -10.85 -12.29 11.88
C ARG A 43 -12.26 -11.66 12.00
N LEU A 44 -12.74 -11.00 10.94
CA LEU A 44 -14.07 -10.40 10.89
C LEU A 44 -15.06 -11.26 10.08
N GLY A 45 -14.62 -12.35 9.46
CA GLY A 45 -15.45 -13.14 8.54
C GLY A 45 -15.86 -12.36 7.28
N LEU A 46 -15.13 -11.31 6.94
CA LEU A 46 -15.44 -10.39 5.84
C LEU A 46 -14.62 -10.73 4.60
N GLN A 47 -15.22 -10.57 3.42
CA GLN A 47 -14.56 -10.72 2.13
C GLN A 47 -15.20 -9.82 1.07
N THR A 48 -14.39 -9.28 0.16
CA THR A 48 -14.83 -8.43 -0.94
C THR A 48 -13.94 -8.61 -2.17
N VAL A 49 -14.40 -8.12 -3.32
CA VAL A 49 -13.58 -8.02 -4.53
C VAL A 49 -13.18 -6.56 -4.71
N VAL A 50 -11.88 -6.32 -4.83
CA VAL A 50 -11.34 -5.00 -5.13
C VAL A 50 -11.29 -4.84 -6.64
N GLY A 51 -12.17 -4.02 -7.21
CA GLY A 51 -12.19 -3.73 -8.65
C GLY A 51 -10.95 -2.95 -9.13
N PRO A 52 -10.69 -2.88 -10.44
CA PRO A 52 -9.52 -2.22 -11.02
C PRO A 52 -9.40 -0.73 -10.63
N ASP A 53 -10.54 -0.04 -10.54
CA ASP A 53 -10.64 1.39 -10.26
C ASP A 53 -11.11 1.69 -8.83
N VAL A 54 -11.07 0.69 -7.95
CA VAL A 54 -11.50 0.80 -6.55
C VAL A 54 -10.30 0.48 -5.65
N SER A 55 -10.10 1.28 -4.60
CA SER A 55 -9.08 1.02 -3.59
C SER A 55 -9.53 -0.11 -2.63
N ALA A 56 -8.58 -0.75 -1.95
CA ALA A 56 -8.94 -1.76 -0.95
C ALA A 56 -9.72 -1.14 0.23
N VAL A 57 -9.41 0.12 0.57
CA VAL A 57 -10.16 0.92 1.57
C VAL A 57 -11.65 0.99 1.19
N GLU A 58 -11.96 1.52 0.01
CA GLU A 58 -13.36 1.68 -0.43
C GLU A 58 -14.10 0.34 -0.50
N ALA A 59 -13.43 -0.73 -0.96
CA ALA A 59 -14.02 -2.05 -1.05
C ALA A 59 -14.35 -2.65 0.33
N LEU A 60 -13.51 -2.40 1.34
CA LEU A 60 -13.71 -2.81 2.73
C LEU A 60 -14.80 -2.02 3.43
N GLU A 61 -14.81 -0.70 3.27
CA GLU A 61 -15.81 0.18 3.88
C GLU A 61 -17.23 -0.14 3.39
N ARG A 62 -17.38 -0.52 2.10
CA ARG A 62 -18.66 -0.97 1.53
C ARG A 62 -19.24 -2.22 2.19
N ILE A 63 -18.40 -3.05 2.80
CA ILE A 63 -18.83 -4.26 3.53
C ILE A 63 -18.78 -4.07 5.04
N GLY A 64 -18.64 -2.83 5.52
CA GLY A 64 -18.66 -2.47 6.95
C GLY A 64 -17.35 -2.70 7.70
N ALA A 65 -16.23 -2.89 6.99
CA ALA A 65 -14.91 -2.89 7.62
C ALA A 65 -14.34 -1.48 7.74
N GLU A 66 -14.06 -1.03 8.95
CA GLU A 66 -13.39 0.25 9.20
C GLU A 66 -11.89 0.15 8.94
N VAL A 67 -11.35 1.09 8.14
CA VAL A 67 -9.92 1.19 7.86
C VAL A 67 -9.42 2.54 8.35
N MET A 68 -8.32 2.56 9.10
CA MET A 68 -7.69 3.81 9.51
C MET A 68 -6.98 4.45 8.31
N THR A 69 -7.44 5.63 7.90
CA THR A 69 -6.92 6.35 6.74
C THR A 69 -6.76 7.84 7.04
N ASP A 70 -5.91 8.51 6.26
CA ASP A 70 -5.70 9.96 6.32
C ASP A 70 -5.36 10.48 4.91
N CYS A 71 -4.14 10.24 4.43
CA CYS A 71 -3.69 10.87 3.17
C CYS A 71 -4.27 10.30 1.86
N LEU A 72 -4.75 9.05 1.87
CA LEU A 72 -5.19 8.26 0.70
C LEU A 72 -4.25 8.22 -0.52
N ARG A 73 -2.97 8.59 -0.34
CA ARG A 73 -1.97 8.72 -1.41
C ARG A 73 -0.76 7.81 -1.26
N GLY A 74 -0.71 7.02 -0.18
CA GLY A 74 0.39 6.09 0.09
C GLY A 74 1.60 6.71 0.81
N ASP A 75 1.43 7.88 1.42
CA ASP A 75 2.55 8.63 2.04
C ASP A 75 2.60 8.51 3.57
N CYS A 76 1.45 8.50 4.25
CA CYS A 76 1.38 8.61 5.72
C CYS A 76 1.54 7.29 6.50
N GLY A 77 1.34 6.14 5.85
CA GLY A 77 1.44 4.82 6.48
C GLY A 77 0.27 4.40 7.39
N LEU A 78 -0.73 5.25 7.65
CA LEU A 78 -1.81 4.94 8.61
C LEU A 78 -2.67 3.72 8.22
N CYS A 79 -2.81 3.47 6.92
CA CYS A 79 -3.56 2.35 6.35
C CYS A 79 -2.72 1.09 6.08
N VAL A 80 -1.50 1.02 6.63
CA VAL A 80 -0.64 -0.15 6.49
C VAL A 80 -1.13 -1.25 7.44
N VAL A 81 -1.35 -2.43 6.89
CA VAL A 81 -1.87 -3.59 7.62
C VAL A 81 -1.04 -4.84 7.37
N PRO A 82 -1.00 -5.80 8.30
CA PRO A 82 -0.36 -7.09 8.08
C PRO A 82 -1.04 -7.89 6.96
N VAL A 83 -0.23 -8.54 6.13
CA VAL A 83 -0.65 -9.55 5.16
C VAL A 83 -0.50 -10.93 5.81
N LEU A 84 -1.61 -11.66 5.92
CA LEU A 84 -1.67 -12.99 6.55
C LEU A 84 -1.47 -14.12 5.54
N ALA A 85 -1.97 -13.93 4.31
CA ALA A 85 -1.80 -14.85 3.21
C ALA A 85 -1.90 -14.09 1.89
N LEU A 86 -1.11 -14.48 0.91
CA LEU A 86 -1.08 -13.87 -0.42
C LEU A 86 -1.07 -14.98 -1.48
N ASP A 87 -1.99 -14.85 -2.43
CA ASP A 87 -1.98 -15.57 -3.70
C ASP A 87 -1.82 -14.55 -4.83
N GLY A 88 -0.77 -14.72 -5.63
CA GLY A 88 -0.32 -13.73 -6.62
C GLY A 88 0.80 -12.84 -6.10
N ARG A 89 0.92 -11.63 -6.66
CA ARG A 89 2.00 -10.68 -6.36
C ARG A 89 1.45 -9.37 -5.81
N LEU A 90 2.03 -8.91 -4.71
CA LEU A 90 1.75 -7.61 -4.13
C LEU A 90 2.45 -6.50 -4.94
N ASP A 91 1.68 -5.54 -5.43
CA ASP A 91 2.14 -4.34 -6.13
C ASP A 91 2.07 -3.16 -5.15
N HIS A 92 3.18 -2.94 -4.44
CA HIS A 92 3.35 -1.82 -3.52
C HIS A 92 3.37 -0.50 -4.29
N ARG A 93 2.39 0.36 -4.03
CA ARG A 93 2.26 1.69 -4.67
C ARG A 93 2.44 2.84 -3.69
N ASP A 94 2.73 2.54 -2.43
CA ASP A 94 3.07 3.53 -1.41
C ASP A 94 4.52 3.99 -1.55
N VAL A 95 4.87 5.09 -0.87
CA VAL A 95 6.26 5.53 -0.69
C VAL A 95 6.69 5.45 0.77
N PHE A 96 5.82 4.94 1.65
CA PHE A 96 6.03 4.85 3.09
C PHE A 96 6.91 3.66 3.48
N LEU A 97 6.62 2.47 2.94
CA LEU A 97 7.39 1.26 3.21
C LEU A 97 8.74 1.33 2.49
N SER A 98 9.80 1.01 3.22
CA SER A 98 11.14 0.88 2.65
C SER A 98 11.20 -0.29 1.66
N ARG A 99 12.19 -0.28 0.77
CA ARG A 99 12.42 -1.40 -0.17
C ARG A 99 12.57 -2.75 0.54
N ARG A 100 13.22 -2.77 1.70
CA ARG A 100 13.38 -3.98 2.53
C ARG A 100 12.02 -4.47 3.05
N GLN A 101 11.17 -3.59 3.56
CA GLN A 101 9.84 -3.96 4.02
C GLN A 101 8.97 -4.45 2.86
N LYS A 102 8.97 -3.75 1.72
CA LYS A 102 8.24 -4.16 0.52
C LYS A 102 8.66 -5.55 0.03
N SER A 103 9.94 -5.93 0.15
CA SER A 103 10.41 -7.26 -0.27
C SER A 103 9.93 -8.43 0.61
N LEU A 104 9.37 -8.16 1.78
CA LEU A 104 8.85 -9.20 2.68
C LEU A 104 7.40 -9.58 2.33
N ASP A 105 6.66 -8.71 1.63
CA ASP A 105 5.24 -8.88 1.30
C ASP A 105 4.35 -9.24 2.52
N ASP A 106 4.78 -8.83 3.72
CA ASP A 106 4.10 -9.08 5.00
C ASP A 106 3.23 -7.92 5.48
N ALA A 107 3.23 -6.81 4.73
CA ALA A 107 2.43 -5.63 5.00
C ALA A 107 1.95 -4.96 3.70
N MET A 108 0.78 -4.32 3.75
CA MET A 108 0.15 -3.69 2.60
C MET A 108 -0.45 -2.33 2.97
N ALA A 109 -0.17 -1.28 2.19
CA ALA A 109 -0.85 0.00 2.31
C ALA A 109 -2.18 -0.01 1.53
N LEU A 110 -3.31 -0.14 2.23
CA LEU A 110 -4.62 -0.41 1.63
C LEU A 110 -5.15 0.68 0.68
N CYS A 111 -4.74 1.95 0.87
CA CYS A 111 -5.23 3.04 0.04
C CYS A 111 -4.73 3.00 -1.41
N VAL A 112 -3.57 2.40 -1.67
CA VAL A 112 -2.94 2.45 -3.00
C VAL A 112 -2.39 1.11 -3.49
N SER A 113 -1.99 0.20 -2.61
CA SER A 113 -1.37 -1.07 -3.00
C SER A 113 -2.40 -2.03 -3.61
N ARG A 114 -1.95 -2.95 -4.46
CA ARG A 114 -2.83 -3.89 -5.16
C ARG A 114 -2.24 -5.30 -5.21
N VAL A 115 -3.06 -6.28 -5.59
CA VAL A 115 -2.62 -7.65 -5.90
C VAL A 115 -2.88 -7.95 -7.37
N ALA A 116 -1.92 -8.56 -8.04
CA ALA A 116 -2.04 -8.93 -9.44
C ALA A 116 -2.90 -10.21 -9.62
N GLY A 117 -4.22 -10.03 -9.73
CA GLY A 117 -5.15 -11.06 -10.23
C GLY A 117 -5.43 -12.26 -9.32
N GLY A 118 -5.00 -12.23 -8.06
CA GLY A 118 -5.15 -13.31 -7.08
C GLY A 118 -5.98 -12.91 -5.86
N SER A 119 -5.50 -13.26 -4.67
CA SER A 119 -6.18 -12.95 -3.41
C SER A 119 -5.22 -12.55 -2.29
N VAL A 120 -5.72 -11.79 -1.31
CA VAL A 120 -4.97 -11.44 -0.11
C VAL A 120 -5.86 -11.53 1.12
N SER A 121 -5.31 -12.10 2.19
CA SER A 121 -5.89 -12.04 3.53
C SER A 121 -5.09 -11.07 4.38
N ILE A 122 -5.76 -10.15 5.05
CA ILE A 122 -5.16 -9.12 5.90
C ILE A 122 -5.75 -9.19 7.31
N ASP A 123 -5.09 -8.52 8.27
CA ASP A 123 -5.70 -8.21 9.56
C ASP A 123 -5.92 -6.70 9.72
N LEU A 124 -7.07 -6.32 10.25
CA LEU A 124 -7.37 -4.93 10.61
C LEU A 124 -7.19 -4.77 12.13
N PRO A 125 -6.74 -3.62 12.63
CA PRO A 125 -6.73 -3.37 14.07
C PRO A 125 -8.18 -3.38 14.61
N ARG A 126 -8.41 -3.95 15.80
CA ARG A 126 -9.70 -3.78 16.50
C ARG A 126 -9.80 -2.33 16.97
N ARG A 127 -10.89 -1.65 16.63
CA ARG A 127 -11.43 -0.61 17.51
C ARG A 127 -12.50 -1.26 18.38
N ALA A 128 -12.35 -1.08 19.69
CA ALA A 128 -13.35 -1.40 20.69
C ALA A 128 -14.48 -0.36 20.63
#